data_AF-A0A967Z7W5-F1
#
_entry.id   AF-A0A967Z7W5-F1
#
_cell.length_a   1.000
_cell.length_b   1.000
_cell.length_c   1.000
_cell.angle_alpha   90.00
_cell.angle_beta   90.00
_cell.angle_gamma   90.00
#
_symmetry.space_group_name_H-M   'P 1'
#
loop_
_entity.id
_entity.type
_entity.pdbx_description
1 polymer ?
#
loop_
_entity_poly.entity_id
_entity_poly.type
_entity_poly.pdbx_seq_one_letter_code
_entity_poly.pdbx_strand_id
1 'polypeptide(L)'
;FSFEDITIAAARRHSDIVFNQVITANDMVFSEMIDYLGAEEPILTYIEAGQNYVKSQVPNYRTYTAGGEKHIIGLGYYDAIPQRGNRNRGLPDIYDRFYSYQVDGRRYRDWIADMVEGRPIEDVHCTDCDEMTHYAGQ
;
A
#
# COMPACT_ATOMS: atom_id res chain seq x y z
N PHE A 1 15.89 -1.32 17.57
CA PHE A 1 14.65 -2.10 17.68
C PHE A 1 13.52 -1.25 17.14
N SER A 2 13.18 -1.45 15.88
CA SER A 2 12.07 -0.82 15.15
C SER A 2 11.05 -1.86 14.65
N PHE A 3 9.96 -1.44 14.02
CA PHE A 3 9.03 -2.39 13.38
C PHE A 3 9.69 -3.14 12.22
N GLU A 4 10.64 -2.51 11.53
CA GLU A 4 11.46 -3.14 10.49
C GLU A 4 12.32 -4.27 11.06
N ASP A 5 12.89 -4.10 12.26
CA ASP A 5 13.69 -5.15 12.91
C ASP A 5 12.85 -6.42 13.17
N ILE A 6 11.56 -6.26 13.47
CA ILE A 6 10.61 -7.39 13.63
C ILE A 6 10.39 -8.08 12.27
N THR A 7 10.12 -7.31 11.23
CA THR A 7 9.94 -7.81 9.86
C THR A 7 11.18 -8.57 9.38
N ILE A 8 12.38 -8.01 9.58
CA ILE A 8 13.66 -8.63 9.22
C ILE A 8 13.86 -9.95 9.96
N ALA A 9 13.60 -9.98 11.27
CA ALA A 9 13.74 -11.19 12.07
C ALA A 9 12.79 -12.30 11.58
N ALA A 10 11.55 -11.97 11.26
CA ALA A 10 10.57 -12.91 10.72
C ALA A 10 10.98 -13.41 9.32
N ALA A 11 11.36 -12.51 8.42
CA ALA A 11 11.78 -12.82 7.06
C ALA A 11 13.03 -13.72 6.99
N ARG A 12 14.00 -13.51 7.90
CA ARG A 12 15.17 -14.39 8.04
C ARG A 12 14.81 -15.79 8.54
N ARG A 13 13.81 -15.90 9.41
CA ARG A 13 13.39 -17.19 9.98
C ARG A 13 12.53 -18.00 9.00
N HIS A 14 11.83 -17.34 8.10
CA HIS A 14 10.90 -17.92 7.13
C HIS A 14 11.25 -17.46 5.71
N SER A 15 12.38 -17.94 5.19
CA SER A 15 12.83 -17.62 3.83
C SER A 15 11.92 -18.19 2.74
N ASP A 16 11.03 -19.12 3.10
CA ASP A 16 9.99 -19.71 2.25
C ASP A 16 8.75 -18.81 2.09
N ILE A 17 8.61 -17.78 2.93
CA ILE A 17 7.51 -16.81 2.89
C ILE A 17 7.99 -15.51 2.25
N VAL A 18 7.20 -14.95 1.33
CA VAL A 18 7.41 -13.59 0.83
C VAL A 18 6.63 -12.61 1.71
N PHE A 19 7.34 -11.69 2.34
CA PHE A 19 6.76 -10.63 3.17
C PHE A 19 6.39 -9.44 2.29
N ASN A 20 5.20 -8.88 2.51
CA ASN A 20 4.65 -7.84 1.65
C ASN A 20 4.22 -6.64 2.48
N GLN A 21 4.54 -5.43 2.03
CA GLN A 21 3.96 -4.19 2.55
C GLN A 21 3.21 -3.48 1.43
N VAL A 22 2.00 -3.04 1.73
CA VAL A 22 1.16 -2.25 0.83
C VAL A 22 0.80 -0.95 1.54
N ILE A 23 1.02 0.19 0.88
CA ILE A 23 0.76 1.50 1.47
C ILE A 23 0.49 2.55 0.39
N THR A 24 -0.19 3.64 0.75
CA THR A 24 -0.25 4.85 -0.09
C THR A 24 0.80 5.85 0.38
N ALA A 25 1.34 6.62 -0.56
CA ALA A 25 2.48 7.50 -0.32
C ALA A 25 2.19 8.57 0.71
N ASN A 26 0.94 9.02 0.80
CA ASN A 26 0.47 10.04 1.72
C ASN A 26 -0.62 9.51 2.67
N ASP A 27 -0.56 8.23 3.08
CA ASP A 27 -1.54 7.59 3.96
C ASP A 27 -1.99 8.52 5.10
N MET A 28 -3.26 8.97 5.03
CA MET A 28 -3.75 10.04 5.89
C MET A 28 -3.73 9.68 7.38
N VAL A 29 -3.97 8.41 7.73
CA VAL A 29 -4.01 7.97 9.12
C VAL A 29 -2.59 7.88 9.67
N PHE A 30 -1.67 7.33 8.87
CA PHE A 30 -0.30 7.25 9.30
C PHE A 30 0.37 8.63 9.34
N SER A 31 0.06 9.53 8.38
CA SER A 31 0.52 10.92 8.40
C SER A 31 0.08 11.63 9.68
N GLU A 32 -1.21 11.56 10.02
CA GLU A 32 -1.73 12.16 11.26
C GLU A 32 -1.05 11.56 12.51
N MET A 33 -0.82 10.25 12.53
CA MET A 33 -0.13 9.59 13.65
C MET A 33 1.30 10.10 13.83
N ILE A 34 2.09 10.22 12.76
CA ILE A 34 3.49 10.67 12.88
C ILE A 34 3.58 12.16 13.18
N ASP A 35 2.64 12.97 12.69
CA ASP A 35 2.52 14.38 13.03
C ASP A 35 2.30 14.56 14.53
N TYR A 36 1.43 13.74 15.15
CA TYR A 36 1.25 13.73 16.61
C TYR A 36 2.49 13.28 17.38
N LEU A 37 3.41 12.55 16.75
CA LEU A 37 4.69 12.16 17.33
C LEU A 37 5.79 13.20 17.09
N GLY A 38 5.48 14.32 16.42
CA GLY A 38 6.42 15.40 16.14
C GLY A 38 7.36 15.11 14.97
N ALA A 39 6.95 14.24 14.04
CA ALA A 39 7.67 14.09 12.77
C ALA A 39 7.59 15.37 11.95
N GLU A 40 8.70 15.79 11.35
CA GLU A 40 8.77 17.05 10.57
C GLU A 40 8.80 16.81 9.05
N GLU A 41 9.10 15.58 8.63
CA GLU A 41 9.22 15.19 7.23
C GLU A 41 7.93 14.55 6.72
N PRO A 42 7.66 14.60 5.41
CA PRO A 42 6.54 13.86 4.81
C PRO A 42 6.64 12.36 5.13
N ILE A 43 5.50 11.74 5.38
CA ILE A 43 5.38 10.31 5.69
C ILE A 43 6.12 9.40 4.71
N LEU A 44 6.09 9.71 3.40
CA LEU A 44 6.77 8.93 2.37
C LEU A 44 8.26 8.76 2.66
N THR A 45 8.92 9.79 3.19
CA THR A 45 10.35 9.75 3.57
C THR A 45 10.63 8.62 4.57
N TYR A 46 9.77 8.47 5.58
CA TYR A 46 9.91 7.43 6.60
C TYR A 46 9.56 6.05 6.04
N ILE A 47 8.52 5.96 5.19
CA ILE A 47 8.14 4.73 4.51
C ILE A 47 9.31 4.21 3.67
N GLU A 48 9.88 5.04 2.80
CA GLU A 48 10.98 4.67 1.92
C GLU A 48 12.23 4.28 2.71
N ALA A 49 12.57 5.03 3.77
CA ALA A 49 13.69 4.69 4.64
C ALA A 49 13.53 3.31 5.29
N GLY A 50 12.35 3.01 5.83
CA GLY A 50 12.03 1.72 6.42
C GLY A 50 12.06 0.57 5.41
N GLN A 51 11.43 0.77 4.25
CA GLN A 51 11.42 -0.21 3.16
C GLN A 51 12.84 -0.51 2.66
N ASN A 52 13.65 0.52 2.41
CA ASN A 52 15.03 0.36 1.95
C ASN A 52 15.89 -0.35 3.01
N TYR A 53 15.69 -0.05 4.30
CA TYR A 53 16.36 -0.76 5.38
C TYR A 53 16.02 -2.25 5.36
N VAL A 54 14.74 -2.64 5.30
CA VAL A 54 14.34 -4.07 5.23
C VAL A 54 14.92 -4.74 3.98
N LYS A 55 14.79 -4.12 2.81
CA LYS A 55 15.29 -4.66 1.53
C LYS A 55 16.80 -4.88 1.54
N SER A 56 17.56 -4.03 2.24
CA SER A 56 19.01 -4.22 2.40
C SER A 56 19.39 -5.45 3.24
N GLN A 57 18.46 -5.97 4.04
CA GLN A 57 18.70 -7.02 5.02
C GLN A 57 18.15 -8.40 4.62
N VAL A 58 17.10 -8.44 3.81
CA VAL A 58 16.40 -9.67 3.40
C VAL A 58 15.90 -9.61 1.95
N PRO A 59 16.03 -10.70 1.16
CA PRO A 59 15.64 -10.71 -0.24
C PRO A 59 14.16 -11.07 -0.46
N ASN A 60 13.45 -11.60 0.54
CA ASN A 60 12.05 -12.07 0.49
C ASN A 60 11.06 -11.02 1.01
N TYR A 61 11.30 -9.74 0.71
CA TYR A 61 10.41 -8.63 1.06
C TYR A 61 10.04 -7.82 -0.18
N ARG A 62 8.76 -7.51 -0.36
CA ARG A 62 8.22 -6.80 -1.52
C ARG A 62 7.24 -5.71 -1.11
N THR A 63 7.22 -4.64 -1.88
CA THR A 63 6.44 -3.44 -1.54
C THR A 63 5.52 -3.03 -2.69
N TYR A 64 4.31 -2.59 -2.35
CA TYR A 64 3.43 -1.87 -3.26
C TYR A 64 3.13 -0.50 -2.65
N THR A 65 3.84 0.53 -3.09
CA THR A 65 3.62 1.93 -2.71
C THR A 65 2.83 2.60 -3.82
N ALA A 66 1.58 2.94 -3.55
CA ALA A 66 0.71 3.69 -4.47
C ALA A 66 0.72 5.18 -4.13
N GLY A 67 0.33 6.06 -5.04
CA GLY A 67 0.14 7.49 -4.72
C GLY A 67 -1.08 7.78 -3.82
N GLY A 68 -1.38 9.07 -3.64
CA GLY A 68 -2.55 9.53 -2.90
C GLY A 68 -2.51 9.24 -1.40
N GLU A 69 -3.66 9.46 -0.75
CA GLU A 69 -3.74 9.62 0.71
C GLU A 69 -4.57 8.55 1.44
N LYS A 70 -5.09 7.53 0.75
CA LYS A 70 -6.02 6.58 1.39
C LYS A 70 -5.30 5.58 2.28
N HIS A 71 -5.81 5.40 3.50
CA HIS A 71 -5.23 4.47 4.46
C HIS A 71 -5.22 3.00 3.99
N ILE A 72 -6.26 2.57 3.25
CA ILE A 72 -6.33 1.20 2.73
C ILE A 72 -6.69 1.22 1.25
N ILE A 73 -5.85 0.59 0.44
CA ILE A 73 -6.06 0.43 -1.01
C ILE A 73 -7.15 -0.60 -1.29
N GLY A 74 -7.12 -1.74 -0.58
CA GLY A 74 -8.01 -2.88 -0.81
C GLY A 74 -9.40 -2.79 -0.14
N LEU A 75 -9.67 -1.74 0.64
CA LEU A 75 -10.93 -1.53 1.34
C LEU A 75 -11.30 -0.05 1.25
N GLY A 76 -12.53 0.26 0.82
CA GLY A 76 -13.06 1.63 0.83
C GLY A 76 -14.23 1.84 1.78
N TYR A 77 -14.42 0.97 2.77
CA TYR A 77 -15.57 1.01 3.68
C TYR A 77 -15.70 2.33 4.46
N TYR A 78 -14.60 3.07 4.63
CA TYR A 78 -14.55 4.30 5.42
C TYR A 78 -14.58 5.61 4.64
N ASP A 79 -14.61 5.59 3.30
CA ASP A 79 -14.50 6.85 2.53
C ASP A 79 -15.81 7.64 2.37
N ALA A 80 -16.97 7.03 2.66
CA ALA A 80 -18.24 7.73 2.93
C ALA A 80 -19.37 6.71 3.17
N ILE A 81 -19.63 6.35 4.42
CA ILE A 81 -21.00 5.95 4.79
C ILE A 81 -21.66 7.18 5.41
N PRO A 82 -22.53 7.92 4.70
CA PRO A 82 -23.61 8.58 5.39
C PRO A 82 -24.43 7.47 6.07
N GLN A 83 -24.81 7.66 7.33
CA GLN A 83 -25.55 6.73 8.21
C GLN A 83 -26.93 6.24 7.67
N ARG A 84 -27.21 6.36 6.37
CA ARG A 84 -28.42 5.93 5.67
C ARG A 84 -28.10 5.24 4.34
N GLY A 85 -27.70 3.97 4.43
CA GLY A 85 -28.10 2.95 3.45
C GLY A 85 -27.05 2.46 2.45
N ASN A 86 -26.90 1.13 2.40
CA ASN A 86 -26.13 0.34 1.43
C ASN A 86 -26.71 0.37 0.01
N ARG A 87 -26.99 1.54 -0.56
CA ARG A 87 -27.34 1.67 -1.98
C ARG A 87 -26.29 2.53 -2.65
N ASN A 88 -25.25 1.87 -3.16
CA ASN A 88 -24.29 2.50 -4.04
C ASN A 88 -25.00 2.80 -5.38
N ARG A 89 -25.50 4.04 -5.53
CA ARG A 89 -26.30 4.54 -6.66
C ARG A 89 -25.45 4.75 -7.93
N GLY A 90 -24.64 3.76 -8.32
CA GLY A 90 -23.77 3.83 -9.49
C GLY A 90 -22.55 4.75 -9.33
N LEU A 91 -22.04 4.93 -8.10
CA LEU A 91 -20.78 5.63 -7.83
C LEU A 91 -19.68 4.64 -7.39
N PRO A 92 -18.38 4.92 -7.64
CA PRO A 92 -17.34 3.89 -7.77
C PRO A 92 -16.72 3.40 -6.44
N ASP A 93 -16.76 4.18 -5.36
CA ASP A 93 -15.51 4.35 -4.59
C ASP A 93 -15.10 3.27 -3.57
N ILE A 94 -15.88 2.22 -3.30
CA ILE A 94 -15.57 1.29 -2.18
C ILE A 94 -14.79 0.05 -2.62
N TYR A 95 -15.24 -0.65 -3.66
CA TYR A 95 -14.54 -1.80 -4.23
C TYR A 95 -13.72 -1.41 -5.45
N ASP A 96 -14.00 -0.25 -6.07
CA ASP A 96 -13.35 0.14 -7.30
C ASP A 96 -11.84 0.28 -7.10
N ARG A 97 -11.34 0.87 -6.01
CA ARG A 97 -9.88 1.01 -5.79
C ARG A 97 -9.12 -0.31 -5.85
N PHE A 98 -9.69 -1.42 -5.35
CA PHE A 98 -9.04 -2.71 -5.48
C PHE A 98 -8.86 -3.12 -6.95
N TYR A 99 -9.88 -2.87 -7.78
CA TYR A 99 -9.94 -3.30 -9.18
C TYR A 99 -9.38 -2.26 -10.17
N SER A 100 -9.39 -0.99 -9.81
CA SER A 100 -9.05 0.13 -10.67
C SER A 100 -7.69 0.73 -10.30
N TYR A 101 -7.21 0.65 -9.07
CA TYR A 101 -5.93 1.30 -8.77
C TYR A 101 -4.76 0.60 -9.49
N GLN A 102 -3.92 1.38 -10.17
CA GLN A 102 -2.65 0.98 -10.75
C GLN A 102 -1.54 1.99 -10.43
N VAL A 103 -0.31 1.53 -10.60
CA VAL A 103 0.90 2.35 -10.66
C VAL A 103 1.65 1.96 -11.93
N ASP A 104 1.88 2.92 -12.82
CA ASP A 104 2.56 2.68 -14.11
C ASP A 104 2.00 1.45 -14.88
N GLY A 105 0.67 1.36 -14.97
CA GLY A 105 -0.03 0.24 -15.60
C GLY A 105 -0.07 -1.07 -14.79
N ARG A 106 0.69 -1.19 -13.68
CA ARG A 106 0.64 -2.33 -12.77
C ARG A 106 -0.52 -2.20 -11.79
N ARG A 107 -1.63 -2.88 -12.09
CA ARG A 107 -2.83 -2.91 -11.23
C ARG A 107 -2.55 -3.57 -9.88
N TYR A 108 -3.09 -2.97 -8.82
CA TYR A 108 -3.01 -3.50 -7.46
C TYR A 108 -3.59 -4.92 -7.37
N ARG A 109 -4.78 -5.13 -7.95
CA ARG A 109 -5.40 -6.46 -8.06
C ARG A 109 -4.47 -7.50 -8.67
N ASP A 110 -3.78 -7.18 -9.76
CA ASP A 110 -2.93 -8.14 -10.46
C ASP A 110 -1.68 -8.46 -9.64
N TRP A 111 -1.15 -7.49 -8.92
CA TRP A 111 -0.07 -7.71 -7.96
C TRP A 111 -0.49 -8.63 -6.80
N ILE A 112 -1.70 -8.46 -6.27
CA ILE A 112 -2.28 -9.37 -5.27
C ILE A 112 -2.56 -10.75 -5.86
N ALA A 113 -3.05 -10.84 -7.10
CA ALA A 113 -3.29 -12.13 -7.77
C ALA A 113 -1.99 -12.91 -7.95
N ASP A 114 -0.91 -12.25 -8.36
CA ASP A 114 0.42 -12.87 -8.48
C ASP A 114 0.91 -13.42 -7.13
N MET A 115 0.69 -12.68 -6.04
CA MET A 115 1.01 -13.15 -4.68
C MET A 115 0.21 -14.40 -4.29
N VAL A 116 -1.11 -14.40 -4.53
CA VAL A 116 -2.00 -15.53 -4.19
C VAL A 116 -1.65 -16.78 -5.02
N GLU A 117 -1.24 -16.59 -6.26
CA GLU A 117 -0.85 -17.67 -7.17
C GLU A 117 0.59 -18.14 -6.95
N GLY A 118 1.35 -17.52 -6.03
CA GLY A 118 2.75 -17.83 -5.78
C GLY A 118 3.68 -17.46 -6.94
N ARG A 119 3.25 -16.55 -7.82
CA ARG A 119 4.10 -16.00 -8.87
C ARG A 119 5.12 -15.02 -8.27
N PRO A 120 6.31 -14.88 -8.89
CA PRO A 120 7.21 -13.79 -8.54
C PRO A 120 6.51 -12.44 -8.66
N ILE A 121 6.65 -11.61 -7.63
CA ILE A 121 6.15 -10.24 -7.61
C ILE A 121 7.32 -9.27 -7.47
N GLU A 122 7.26 -8.19 -8.23
CA GLU A 122 8.21 -7.09 -8.18
C GLU A 122 7.74 -6.01 -7.20
N ASP A 123 8.67 -5.16 -6.79
CA ASP A 123 8.32 -3.93 -6.10
C ASP A 123 7.58 -2.98 -7.02
N VAL A 124 6.60 -2.28 -6.48
CA VAL A 124 5.84 -1.24 -7.16
C VAL A 124 5.97 0.04 -6.34
N HIS A 125 6.29 1.13 -7.01
CA HIS A 125 6.42 2.45 -6.42
C HIS A 125 5.75 3.49 -7.31
N CYS A 126 4.99 4.40 -6.70
CA CYS A 126 4.32 5.50 -7.39
C CYS A 126 5.31 6.29 -8.26
N THR A 127 4.85 6.67 -9.45
CA THR A 127 5.55 7.61 -10.34
C THR A 127 5.10 9.04 -10.05
N ASP A 128 3.79 9.22 -9.87
CA ASP A 128 3.17 10.35 -9.20
C ASP A 128 2.63 9.86 -7.85
N CYS A 129 3.19 10.39 -6.77
CA CYS A 129 2.87 9.97 -5.41
C CYS A 129 1.76 10.82 -4.77
N ASP A 130 1.37 11.93 -5.39
CA ASP A 130 0.33 12.82 -4.85
C ASP A 130 -1.07 12.34 -5.22
N GLU A 131 -1.23 11.71 -6.39
CA GLU A 131 -2.54 11.29 -6.91
C GLU A 131 -2.69 9.77 -7.10
N MET A 132 -3.95 9.32 -7.06
CA MET A 132 -4.31 7.95 -7.41
C MET A 132 -4.54 7.81 -8.91
N THR A 133 -3.77 6.94 -9.56
CA THR A 133 -3.99 6.60 -10.97
C THR A 133 -4.93 5.41 -11.11
N HIS A 134 -6.03 5.57 -11.83
CA HIS A 134 -7.01 4.51 -12.03
C HIS A 134 -6.93 3.91 -13.44
N TYR A 135 -6.96 2.58 -13.50
CA TYR A 135 -7.26 1.78 -14.67
C TYR A 135 -8.73 1.97 -15.04
N ALA A 136 -8.97 2.74 -16.10
CA ALA A 136 -10.24 2.78 -16.80
C ALA A 136 -10.19 1.69 -17.88
N GLY A 137 -10.76 0.52 -17.61
CA GLY A 137 -10.83 -0.54 -18.62
C GLY A 137 -11.44 -0.03 -19.92
N GLN A 138 -10.84 -0.40 -21.05
CA GLN A 138 -11.50 -0.30 -22.35
C GLN A 138 -12.58 -1.38 -22.47
#